data_AF-A0A433SAB6-F1
#
_entry.id   AF-A0A433SAB6-F1
#
_cell.length_a   1.000
_cell.length_b   1.000
_cell.length_c   1.000
_cell.angle_alpha   90.00
_cell.angle_beta   90.00
_cell.angle_gamma   90.00
#
_symmetry.space_group_name_H-M   'P 1'
#
loop_
_entity.id
_entity.type
_entity.pdbx_description
1 polymer ?
#
loop_
_entity_poly.entity_id
_entity_poly.type
_entity_poly.pdbx_seq_one_letter_code
_entity_poly.pdbx_strand_id
1 'polypeptide(L)'
;MLPLTAMAQANGNTPNEPDTPQLLRTLLQHDTLVITGHPSCKSVFMSEGQSTLGEYLYGLLGLFEEPGNNLIRKECLQAENGESGIWHCSLMFQHNEPDNEVFYTYGVEFDLNDKQELITNSLTCPGAG
;
A
#
# COMPACT_ATOMS: atom_id res chain seq x y z
N MET A 1 13.70 -1.18 -44.07
CA MET A 1 12.41 -0.73 -43.50
C MET A 1 12.04 -1.72 -42.42
N LEU A 2 12.27 -1.35 -41.15
CA LEU A 2 11.88 -2.15 -39.98
C LEU A 2 10.53 -1.57 -39.49
N PRO A 3 9.53 -2.39 -39.16
CA PRO A 3 8.32 -1.88 -38.54
C PRO A 3 8.65 -1.47 -37.09
N LEU A 4 8.34 -0.22 -36.75
CA LEU A 4 8.28 0.26 -35.38
C LEU A 4 7.25 -0.59 -34.63
N THR A 5 7.71 -1.37 -33.66
CA THR A 5 6.85 -2.00 -32.66
C THR A 5 6.19 -0.89 -31.86
N ALA A 6 4.87 -0.78 -31.97
CA ALA A 6 4.07 0.13 -31.16
C ALA A 6 4.25 -0.25 -29.68
N MET A 7 4.86 0.66 -28.91
CA MET A 7 4.79 0.60 -27.45
C MET A 7 3.35 0.91 -27.06
N ALA A 8 2.59 -0.13 -26.75
CA ALA A 8 1.30 0.03 -26.08
C ALA A 8 1.58 0.62 -24.69
N GLN A 9 1.22 1.88 -24.50
CA GLN A 9 1.07 2.44 -23.15
C GLN A 9 -0.08 1.69 -22.48
N ALA A 10 0.25 0.81 -21.54
CA ALA A 10 -0.74 0.09 -20.74
C ALA A 10 -1.33 1.04 -19.68
N ASN A 11 -2.20 1.97 -20.11
CA ASN A 11 -3.19 2.60 -19.22
C ASN A 11 -4.42 1.69 -19.09
N GLY A 12 -4.19 0.41 -18.78
CA GLY A 12 -5.25 -0.58 -18.62
C GLY A 12 -5.30 -1.01 -17.17
N ASN A 13 -6.23 -0.46 -16.38
CA ASN A 13 -6.68 -1.17 -15.19
C ASN A 13 -7.02 -2.59 -15.63
N THR A 14 -6.37 -3.58 -15.03
CA THR A 14 -6.71 -4.97 -15.28
C THR A 14 -8.18 -5.17 -14.86
N PRO A 15 -9.00 -5.92 -15.63
CA PRO A 15 -10.38 -6.16 -15.24
C PRO A 15 -10.44 -6.72 -13.81
N ASN A 16 -11.12 -6.02 -12.91
CA ASN A 16 -11.22 -6.32 -11.48
C ASN A 16 -9.97 -6.03 -10.63
N GLU A 17 -9.07 -5.15 -11.06
CA GLU A 17 -8.04 -4.61 -10.16
C GLU A 17 -8.70 -3.87 -8.98
N PRO A 18 -8.32 -4.17 -7.71
CA PRO A 18 -8.82 -3.46 -6.55
C PRO A 18 -8.55 -1.94 -6.64
N ASP A 19 -9.55 -1.12 -6.33
CA ASP A 19 -9.41 0.34 -6.33
C ASP A 19 -9.02 0.91 -4.95
N THR A 20 -8.54 2.16 -4.91
CA THR A 20 -8.04 2.77 -3.68
C THR A 20 -9.10 2.82 -2.56
N PRO A 21 -10.35 3.27 -2.81
CA PRO A 21 -11.40 3.23 -1.78
C PRO A 21 -11.65 1.82 -1.20
N GLN A 22 -11.64 0.79 -2.06
CA GLN A 22 -11.81 -0.58 -1.62
C GLN A 22 -10.65 -1.06 -0.76
N LEU A 23 -9.40 -0.81 -1.17
CA LEU A 23 -8.22 -1.16 -0.39
C LEU A 23 -8.24 -0.52 1.00
N LEU A 24 -8.54 0.79 1.06
CA LEU A 24 -8.69 1.52 2.32
C LEU A 24 -9.78 0.91 3.21
N ARG A 25 -10.95 0.60 2.64
CA ARG A 25 -12.04 -0.06 3.36
C ARG A 25 -11.61 -1.41 3.92
N THR A 26 -10.94 -2.23 3.11
CA THR A 26 -10.47 -3.55 3.51
C THR A 26 -9.49 -3.45 4.68
N LEU A 27 -8.52 -2.54 4.62
CA LEU A 27 -7.56 -2.33 5.71
C LEU A 27 -8.24 -1.84 7.00
N LEU A 28 -9.15 -0.86 6.89
CA LEU A 28 -9.88 -0.32 8.04
C LEU A 28 -10.83 -1.34 8.70
N GLN A 29 -11.34 -2.33 7.95
CA GLN A 29 -12.15 -3.42 8.50
C GLN A 29 -11.33 -4.45 9.29
N HIS A 30 -10.01 -4.42 9.16
CA HIS A 30 -9.08 -5.37 9.79
C HIS A 30 -8.07 -4.68 10.70
N ASP A 31 -8.45 -3.55 11.28
CA ASP A 31 -7.64 -2.69 12.16
C ASP A 31 -7.03 -3.42 13.37
N THR A 32 -7.63 -4.52 13.83
CA THR A 32 -7.15 -5.34 14.95
C THR A 32 -6.08 -6.37 14.57
N LEU A 33 -5.84 -6.60 13.28
CA LEU A 33 -4.81 -7.57 12.85
C LEU A 33 -3.41 -7.04 13.16
N VAL A 34 -2.51 -7.95 13.52
CA VAL A 34 -1.10 -7.62 13.73
C VAL A 34 -0.44 -7.37 12.37
N ILE A 35 0.30 -6.26 12.27
CA ILE A 35 1.12 -5.94 11.10
C ILE A 35 2.59 -6.21 11.43
N THR A 36 3.31 -6.82 10.48
CA THR A 36 4.76 -7.01 10.62
C THR A 36 5.49 -5.86 9.95
N GLY A 37 6.40 -5.17 10.64
CA GLY A 37 7.05 -4.00 10.09
C GLY A 37 8.54 -4.15 9.85
N HIS A 38 9.02 -3.63 8.73
CA HIS A 38 10.43 -3.32 8.54
C HIS A 38 10.90 -2.32 9.63
N PRO A 39 12.16 -2.39 10.14
CA PRO A 39 12.63 -1.52 11.22
C PRO A 39 12.50 -0.01 10.95
N SER A 40 12.54 0.42 9.69
CA SER A 40 12.35 1.84 9.33
C SER A 40 10.92 2.34 9.54
N CYS A 41 9.94 1.45 9.74
CA CYS A 41 8.56 1.82 10.07
C CYS A 41 8.38 2.13 11.57
N LYS A 42 9.43 2.03 12.40
CA LYS A 42 9.35 2.20 13.86
C LYS A 42 8.78 3.56 14.29
N SER A 43 9.03 4.62 13.53
CA SER A 43 8.50 5.97 13.79
C SER A 43 6.98 6.06 13.65
N VAL A 44 6.37 5.16 12.88
CA VAL A 44 4.92 5.11 12.64
C VAL A 44 4.22 4.25 13.70
N PHE A 45 4.92 3.26 14.25
CA PHE A 45 4.40 2.42 15.31
C PHE A 45 4.21 3.22 16.61
N MET A 46 2.98 3.26 17.10
CA MET A 46 2.62 3.99 18.32
C MET A 46 3.08 3.29 19.61
N SER A 47 3.50 2.04 19.55
CA SER A 47 3.84 1.19 20.70
C SER A 47 5.17 0.45 20.50
N GLU A 48 5.93 0.26 21.57
CA GLU A 48 7.12 -0.62 21.56
C GLU A 48 6.66 -2.08 21.66
N GLY A 49 6.37 -2.72 20.52
CA GLY A 49 5.90 -4.10 20.50
C GLY A 49 5.29 -4.54 19.17
N GLN A 50 4.42 -5.55 19.22
CA GLN A 50 3.52 -5.85 18.10
C GLN A 50 2.47 -4.76 18.03
N SER A 51 2.40 -4.05 16.91
CA SER A 51 1.33 -3.08 16.66
C SER A 51 0.25 -3.68 15.78
N THR A 52 -0.96 -3.19 15.95
CA THR A 52 -2.06 -3.54 15.06
C THR A 52 -2.02 -2.68 13.79
N LEU A 53 -2.70 -3.15 12.75
CA LEU A 53 -2.88 -2.40 11.50
C LEU A 53 -3.53 -1.04 11.76
N GLY A 54 -4.52 -0.98 12.66
CA GLY A 54 -5.20 0.25 13.06
C GLY A 54 -4.26 1.24 13.72
N GLU A 55 -3.47 0.81 14.71
CA GLU A 55 -2.46 1.65 15.36
C GLU A 55 -1.45 2.21 14.34
N TYR A 56 -0.98 1.36 13.43
CA TYR A 56 -0.07 1.77 12.37
C TYR A 56 -0.71 2.79 11.42
N LEU A 57 -1.94 2.55 10.94
CA LEU A 57 -2.64 3.47 10.04
C LEU A 57 -2.96 4.81 10.72
N TYR A 58 -3.33 4.81 12.00
CA TYR A 58 -3.55 6.05 12.75
C TYR A 58 -2.26 6.83 12.94
N GLY A 59 -1.16 6.17 13.30
CA GLY A 59 0.16 6.79 13.37
C GLY A 59 0.56 7.41 12.05
N LEU A 60 0.35 6.68 10.95
CA LEU A 60 0.64 7.16 9.59
C LEU A 60 -0.20 8.38 9.21
N LEU A 61 -1.51 8.35 9.48
CA LEU A 61 -2.41 9.47 9.18
C LEU A 61 -2.10 10.70 10.04
N GLY A 62 -1.59 10.50 11.26
CA GLY A 62 -1.11 11.59 12.11
C GLY A 62 0.09 12.33 11.53
N LEU A 63 0.90 11.68 10.67
CA LEU A 63 2.01 12.35 10.00
C LEU A 63 1.52 13.36 8.94
N PHE A 64 0.25 13.29 8.51
CA PHE A 64 -0.34 14.19 7.52
C PHE A 64 -0.83 15.52 8.11
N GLU A 65 -0.59 15.79 9.41
CA GLU A 65 -0.94 17.06 10.06
C GLU A 65 -0.10 18.25 9.55
N GLU A 66 1.11 17.99 9.05
CA GLU A 66 2.00 19.03 8.54
C GLU A 66 1.52 19.60 7.19
N PRO A 67 1.73 20.90 6.93
CA PRO A 67 1.36 21.53 5.66
C PRO A 67 2.20 20.96 4.52
N GLY A 68 1.53 20.39 3.51
CA GLY A 68 2.20 19.81 2.34
C GLY A 68 1.23 19.13 1.39
N ASN A 69 1.78 18.46 0.37
CA ASN A 69 1.00 17.66 -0.57
C ASN A 69 0.98 16.20 -0.12
N ASN A 70 -0.17 15.75 0.36
CA ASN A 70 -0.42 14.36 0.75
C ASN A 70 -0.98 13.56 -0.42
N LEU A 71 -0.42 12.38 -0.69
CA LEU A 71 -0.84 11.49 -1.76
C LEU A 71 -1.00 10.06 -1.23
N ILE A 72 -2.02 9.37 -1.73
CA ILE A 72 -2.17 7.92 -1.55
C ILE A 72 -1.95 7.27 -2.92
N ARG A 73 -0.97 6.39 -3.00
CA ARG A 73 -0.65 5.60 -4.20
C ARG A 73 -1.01 4.15 -3.95
N LYS A 74 -1.67 3.52 -4.92
CA LYS A 74 -1.88 2.09 -4.94
C LYS A 74 -1.04 1.45 -6.04
N GLU A 75 -0.60 0.24 -5.79
CA GLU A 75 -0.08 -0.67 -6.80
C GLU A 75 -0.64 -2.06 -6.49
N CYS A 76 -1.26 -2.73 -7.47
CA CYS A 76 -1.73 -4.11 -7.29
C CYS A 76 -1.31 -4.93 -8.51
N LEU A 77 -0.60 -6.03 -8.26
CA LEU A 77 -0.12 -6.95 -9.27
C LEU A 77 -0.74 -8.32 -9.02
N GLN A 78 -1.22 -8.99 -10.07
CA GLN A 78 -1.62 -10.40 -9.94
C GLN A 78 -0.38 -11.27 -9.75
N ALA A 79 -0.46 -12.25 -8.84
CA ALA A 79 0.59 -13.22 -8.63
C ALA A 79 0.88 -14.02 -9.92
N GLU A 80 2.12 -13.98 -10.41
CA GLU A 80 2.49 -14.62 -11.69
C GLU A 80 2.58 -16.16 -11.60
N ASN A 81 2.66 -16.72 -10.39
CA ASN A 81 3.17 -18.08 -10.16
C ASN A 81 2.11 -19.16 -9.89
N GLY A 82 1.02 -19.20 -10.68
CA GLY A 82 0.08 -20.33 -10.67
C GLY A 82 -0.97 -20.35 -9.56
N GLU A 83 -0.89 -19.42 -8.60
CA GLU A 83 -1.99 -19.08 -7.69
C GLU A 83 -2.93 -18.10 -8.41
N SER A 84 -3.65 -18.61 -9.41
CA SER A 84 -4.62 -17.81 -10.15
C SER A 84 -5.61 -17.17 -9.16
N GLY A 85 -5.59 -15.84 -9.07
CA GLY A 85 -6.55 -15.08 -8.27
C GLY A 85 -5.98 -14.34 -7.06
N ILE A 86 -4.69 -14.45 -6.74
CA ILE A 86 -4.09 -13.61 -5.69
C ILE A 86 -3.61 -12.27 -6.26
N TRP A 87 -3.93 -11.19 -5.55
CA TRP A 87 -3.42 -9.84 -5.80
C TRP A 87 -2.42 -9.46 -4.73
N HIS A 88 -1.20 -9.11 -5.12
CA HIS A 88 -0.22 -8.45 -4.27
C HIS A 88 -0.44 -6.95 -4.37
N CYS A 89 -0.86 -6.33 -3.29
CA CYS A 89 -1.21 -4.91 -3.25
C CYS A 89 -0.28 -4.14 -2.30
N SER A 90 0.06 -2.93 -2.71
CA SER A 90 0.73 -1.91 -1.92
C SER A 90 -0.16 -0.67 -1.87
N LEU A 91 -0.33 -0.13 -0.66
CA LEU A 91 -0.99 1.15 -0.44
C LEU A 91 -0.03 2.07 0.30
N MET A 92 0.57 3.00 -0.45
CA MET A 92 1.58 3.92 0.03
C MET A 92 1.01 5.32 0.27
N PHE A 93 1.41 5.91 1.37
CA PHE A 93 1.09 7.25 1.81
C PHE A 93 2.37 8.09 1.72
N GLN A 94 2.30 9.11 0.89
CA GLN A 94 3.42 9.98 0.56
C GLN A 94 3.11 11.39 1.02
N HIS A 95 4.06 12.01 1.71
CA HIS A 95 4.02 13.44 2.04
C HIS A 95 5.16 14.16 1.32
N ASN A 96 4.81 15.24 0.62
CA ASN A 96 5.78 16.12 -0.02
C ASN A 96 5.71 17.51 0.61
N GLU A 97 6.87 18.04 0.98
CA GLU A 97 6.96 19.42 1.43
C GLU A 97 6.66 20.40 0.26
N PRO A 98 6.21 21.64 0.56
CA PRO A 98 5.88 22.65 -0.45
C PRO A 98 7.01 22.94 -1.45
N ASP A 99 8.26 22.76 -1.03
CA ASP A 99 9.47 23.02 -1.83
C ASP A 99 10.00 21.78 -2.58
N ASN A 100 9.21 20.69 -2.66
CA ASN A 100 9.39 19.49 -3.49
C ASN A 100 10.49 18.48 -3.10
N GLU A 101 10.76 18.29 -1.81
CA GLU A 101 11.41 17.05 -1.35
C GLU A 101 10.35 16.08 -0.82
N VAL A 102 10.42 14.81 -1.27
CA VAL A 102 9.63 13.72 -0.65
C VAL A 102 10.17 13.57 0.77
N PHE A 103 9.34 13.89 1.76
CA PHE A 103 9.77 13.88 3.15
C PHE A 103 9.70 12.46 3.73
N TYR A 104 8.64 11.73 3.39
CA TYR A 104 8.56 10.29 3.66
C TYR A 104 7.55 9.59 2.75
N THR A 105 7.77 8.29 2.57
CA THR A 105 6.83 7.35 1.96
C THR A 105 6.71 6.13 2.86
N TYR A 106 5.54 5.93 3.48
CA TYR A 106 5.23 4.74 4.29
C TYR A 106 3.97 4.08 3.74
N GLY A 107 3.76 2.81 4.01
CA GLY A 107 2.53 2.15 3.53
C GLY A 107 2.32 0.78 4.09
N VAL A 108 1.39 0.06 3.47
CA VAL A 108 1.06 -1.32 3.81
C VAL A 108 1.13 -2.15 2.53
N GLU A 109 1.88 -3.24 2.58
CA GLU A 109 1.84 -4.32 1.60
C GLU A 109 1.01 -5.47 2.14
N PHE A 110 0.17 -6.05 1.28
CA PHE A 110 -0.77 -7.10 1.65
C PHE A 110 -1.30 -7.84 0.42
N ASP A 111 -1.82 -9.03 0.65
CA ASP A 111 -2.38 -9.87 -0.38
C ASP A 111 -3.90 -9.95 -0.26
N LEU A 112 -4.58 -9.97 -1.41
CA LEU A 112 -6.00 -10.26 -1.52
C LEU A 112 -6.22 -11.56 -2.31
N ASN A 113 -7.23 -12.33 -1.92
CA ASN A 113 -7.65 -13.51 -2.69
C ASN A 113 -8.48 -13.13 -3.94
N ASP A 114 -9.01 -14.14 -4.63
CA ASP A 114 -9.81 -14.00 -5.85
C ASP A 114 -11.14 -13.26 -5.64
N LYS A 115 -11.63 -13.25 -4.41
CA LYS A 115 -12.80 -12.48 -3.94
C LYS A 115 -12.44 -11.10 -3.41
N GLN A 116 -11.18 -10.70 -3.52
CA GLN A 116 -10.63 -9.45 -2.99
C GLN A 116 -10.74 -9.33 -1.45
N GLU A 117 -10.73 -10.47 -0.75
CA GLU A 117 -10.67 -10.53 0.71
C GLU A 117 -9.22 -10.58 1.18
N LEU A 118 -8.94 -9.94 2.31
CA LEU A 118 -7.59 -9.85 2.87
C LEU A 118 -7.06 -11.21 3.32
N ILE A 119 -5.86 -11.56 2.85
CA ILE A 119 -5.11 -12.69 3.38
C ILE A 119 -4.40 -12.22 4.65
N THR A 120 -5.01 -12.49 5.80
CA THR A 120 -4.69 -11.82 7.09
C THR A 120 -3.24 -11.90 7.57
N ASN A 121 -2.44 -12.87 7.12
CA ASN A 121 -1.02 -13.03 7.48
C ASN A 121 -0.04 -12.39 6.47
N SER A 122 -0.54 -11.66 5.47
CA SER A 122 0.28 -10.96 4.46
C SER A 122 0.58 -9.49 4.80
N LEU A 123 -0.03 -8.95 5.87
CA LEU A 123 0.09 -7.54 6.25
C LEU A 123 1.51 -7.19 6.67
N THR A 124 2.16 -6.33 5.90
CA THR A 124 3.49 -5.83 6.21
C THR A 124 3.65 -4.33 5.98
N CYS A 125 4.52 -3.69 6.77
CA CYS A 125 5.09 -2.40 6.39
C CYS A 125 6.42 -2.66 5.66
N PRO A 126 6.54 -2.29 4.37
CA PRO A 126 7.73 -2.61 3.56
C PRO A 126 8.97 -1.79 3.93
N GLY A 127 8.79 -0.70 4.68
CA GLY A 127 9.83 0.26 5.02
C GLY A 127 9.55 1.65 4.46
N ALA A 128 10.32 2.63 4.93
CA ALA A 128 10.41 3.94 4.29
C ALA A 128 10.98 3.79 2.87
N GLY A 129 10.24 4.27 1.87
CA GLY A 129 10.67 4.39 0.48
C GLY A 129 11.42 5.70 0.21
#